data_AF-A0ABD5QQI8-F1
#
_entry.id   AF-A0ABD5QQI8-F1
#
_cell.length_a   1.000
_cell.length_b   1.000
_cell.length_c   1.000
_cell.angle_alpha   90.00
_cell.angle_beta   90.00
_cell.angle_gamma   90.00
#
_symmetry.space_group_name_H-M   'P 1'
#
loop_
_entity.id
_entity.type
_entity.pdbx_description
1 polymer ?
#
loop_
_entity_poly.entity_id
_entity_poly.type
_entity_poly.pdbx_seq_one_letter_code
_entity_poly.pdbx_strand_id
1 'polypeptide(L)'
;MVEKARRRADETPRRTRERRWEVFVRESESEPMCRVGTVAAPSPEVAHEEASRLFAWYARDVWLCPADETHRFSTYSLGDDGAEDAAGTDEDADARGTSEPRVYEETEGTPDGSAPKARKDEDPR
;
A
#
# COMPACT_ATOMS: atom_id res chain seq x y z
N MET A 1 34.40 -14.84 21.70
CA MET A 1 33.74 -15.66 20.66
C MET A 1 32.25 -15.37 20.78
N VAL A 2 31.64 -14.63 19.85
CA VAL A 2 30.22 -14.26 19.94
C VAL A 2 29.42 -15.28 19.15
N GLU A 3 28.63 -16.08 19.84
CA GLU A 3 27.72 -17.03 19.22
C GLU A 3 26.56 -16.26 18.58
N LYS A 4 26.38 -16.43 17.27
CA LYS A 4 25.30 -15.78 16.52
C LYS A 4 24.07 -16.69 16.56
N ALA A 5 22.98 -16.19 17.12
CA ALA A 5 21.71 -16.90 17.15
C ALA A 5 21.26 -17.26 15.73
N ARG A 6 21.27 -18.55 15.40
CA ARG A 6 20.76 -19.07 14.15
C ARG A 6 19.22 -19.06 14.23
N ARG A 7 18.60 -18.04 13.63
CA ARG A 7 17.15 -18.00 13.43
C ARG A 7 16.79 -19.13 12.46
N ARG A 8 16.23 -20.23 12.96
CA ARG A 8 15.58 -21.24 12.10
C ARG A 8 14.39 -20.56 11.42
N ALA A 9 14.39 -20.57 10.10
CA ALA A 9 13.18 -20.26 9.34
C ALA A 9 12.21 -21.42 9.62
N ASP A 10 11.07 -21.11 10.20
CA ASP A 10 9.99 -22.07 10.35
C ASP A 10 9.44 -22.37 8.94
N GLU A 11 9.54 -23.62 8.51
CA GLU A 11 9.09 -24.10 7.19
C GLU A 11 7.57 -24.30 7.11
N THR A 12 6.81 -23.86 8.12
CA THR A 12 5.34 -23.87 8.01
C THR A 12 4.93 -22.88 6.92
N PRO A 13 4.10 -23.29 5.95
CA PRO A 13 3.64 -22.38 4.92
C PRO A 13 2.99 -21.17 5.57
N ARG A 14 3.55 -19.97 5.36
CA ARG A 14 3.00 -18.70 5.86
C ARG A 14 1.57 -18.42 5.36
N ARG A 15 1.09 -19.21 4.38
CA ARG A 15 -0.30 -19.21 3.95
C ARG A 15 -1.17 -19.92 4.98
N THR A 16 -1.87 -19.12 5.78
CA THR A 16 -3.11 -19.56 6.42
C THR A 16 -4.02 -20.19 5.36
N ARG A 17 -4.42 -21.45 5.58
CA ARG A 17 -5.36 -22.19 4.73
C ARG A 17 -6.82 -21.75 4.93
N GLU A 18 -7.07 -20.87 5.88
CA GLU A 18 -8.39 -20.35 6.20
C GLU A 18 -8.87 -19.38 5.11
N ARG A 19 -10.20 -19.27 4.99
CA ARG A 19 -10.86 -18.33 4.09
C ARG A 19 -10.42 -16.90 4.43
N ARG A 20 -10.29 -16.08 3.40
CA ARG A 20 -9.88 -14.68 3.53
C ARG A 20 -11.04 -13.75 3.23
N TRP A 21 -11.02 -12.60 3.88
CA TRP A 21 -12.06 -11.60 3.83
C TRP A 21 -11.44 -10.23 3.59
N GLU A 22 -11.92 -9.54 2.56
CA GLU A 22 -11.62 -8.13 2.33
C GLU A 22 -12.47 -7.28 3.28
N VAL A 23 -11.82 -6.36 3.98
CA VAL A 23 -12.44 -5.53 5.03
C VAL A 23 -12.56 -4.11 4.53
N PHE A 24 -13.77 -3.56 4.68
CA PHE A 24 -14.05 -2.16 4.41
C PHE A 24 -14.68 -1.51 5.64
N VAL A 25 -14.30 -0.26 5.92
CA VAL A 25 -14.83 0.49 7.06
C VAL A 25 -15.32 1.87 6.62
N ARG A 26 -16.29 2.37 7.36
CA ARG A 26 -16.72 3.77 7.32
C ARG A 26 -16.73 4.30 8.75
N GLU A 27 -15.98 5.37 9.01
CA GLU A 27 -15.86 5.97 10.35
C GLU A 27 -17.04 6.89 10.66
N SER A 28 -17.40 7.77 9.73
CA SER A 28 -18.52 8.70 9.87
C SER A 28 -19.56 8.55 8.76
N GLU A 29 -20.79 9.02 8.98
CA GLU A 29 -21.86 8.95 7.97
C GLU A 29 -21.52 9.66 6.66
N SER A 30 -20.79 10.77 6.77
CA SER A 30 -20.38 11.59 5.63
C SER A 30 -19.17 11.02 4.87
N GLU A 31 -18.53 9.99 5.41
CA GLU A 31 -17.31 9.41 4.84
C GLU A 31 -17.65 8.22 3.92
N PRO A 32 -16.87 8.03 2.83
CA PRO A 32 -17.03 6.87 1.98
C PRO A 32 -16.58 5.59 2.68
N MET A 33 -17.04 4.46 2.17
CA MET A 33 -16.59 3.13 2.58
C MET A 33 -15.20 2.86 1.99
N CYS A 34 -14.20 2.59 2.84
CA CYS A 34 -12.79 2.45 2.43
C CYS A 34 -12.26 1.04 2.74
N ARG A 35 -11.53 0.43 1.80
CA ARG A 35 -10.84 -0.85 2.03
C ARG A 35 -9.64 -0.62 2.96
N VAL A 36 -9.59 -1.36 4.06
CA VAL A 36 -8.53 -1.21 5.08
C VAL A 36 -7.58 -2.39 5.14
N GLY A 37 -7.99 -3.55 4.64
CA GLY A 37 -7.11 -4.72 4.62
C GLY A 37 -7.85 -6.02 4.38
N THR A 38 -7.18 -7.10 4.74
CA THR A 38 -7.67 -8.47 4.60
C THR A 38 -7.46 -9.22 5.91
N VAL A 39 -8.44 -10.01 6.33
CA VAL A 39 -8.33 -10.92 7.49
C VAL A 39 -8.53 -12.37 7.06
N ALA A 40 -7.90 -13.30 7.75
CA ALA A 40 -8.16 -14.73 7.57
C ALA A 40 -9.06 -15.21 8.71
N ALA A 41 -10.17 -15.86 8.36
CA ALA A 41 -11.14 -16.34 9.33
C ALA A 41 -12.04 -17.44 8.70
N PRO A 42 -12.47 -18.43 9.48
CA PRO A 42 -13.27 -19.54 8.97
C PRO A 42 -14.73 -19.17 8.64
N SER A 43 -15.26 -18.07 9.21
CA SER A 43 -16.64 -17.63 9.06
C SER A 43 -16.75 -16.10 9.06
N PRO A 44 -17.85 -15.52 8.56
CA PRO A 44 -18.04 -14.07 8.55
C PRO A 44 -18.12 -13.47 9.96
N GLU A 45 -18.65 -14.20 10.94
CA GLU A 45 -18.74 -13.75 12.34
C GLU A 45 -17.35 -13.59 12.96
N VAL A 46 -16.49 -14.60 12.78
CA VAL A 46 -15.09 -14.53 13.26
C VAL A 46 -14.31 -13.46 12.50
N ALA A 47 -14.55 -13.32 11.19
CA ALA A 47 -13.95 -12.26 10.38
C ALA A 47 -14.34 -10.87 10.90
N HIS A 48 -15.59 -10.69 11.32
CA HIS A 48 -16.07 -9.45 11.91
C HIS A 48 -15.38 -9.15 13.24
N GLU A 49 -15.28 -10.13 14.15
CA GLU A 49 -14.58 -9.96 15.42
C GLU A 49 -13.12 -9.53 15.22
N GLU A 50 -12.38 -10.22 14.35
CA GLU A 50 -10.99 -9.89 14.03
C GLU A 50 -10.87 -8.52 13.34
N ALA A 51 -11.76 -8.20 12.39
CA ALA A 51 -11.77 -6.90 11.71
C ALA A 51 -12.09 -5.74 12.67
N SER A 52 -13.09 -5.90 13.55
CA SER A 52 -13.43 -4.93 14.58
C SER A 52 -12.25 -4.66 15.51
N ARG A 53 -11.52 -5.70 15.89
CA ARG A 53 -10.34 -5.59 16.76
C ARG A 53 -9.16 -4.90 16.08
N LEU A 54 -8.93 -5.16 14.80
CA LEU A 54 -7.75 -4.68 14.07
C LEU A 54 -7.93 -3.30 13.43
N PHE A 55 -9.12 -3.02 12.90
CA PHE A 55 -9.34 -1.87 12.02
C PHE A 55 -10.51 -0.96 12.41
N ALA A 56 -11.42 -1.43 13.26
CA ALA A 56 -12.75 -0.82 13.39
C ALA A 56 -13.09 -0.41 14.84
N TRP A 57 -12.10 0.01 15.63
CA TRP A 57 -12.33 0.49 17.02
C TRP A 57 -13.32 1.65 17.12
N TYR A 58 -13.34 2.52 16.12
CA TYR A 58 -14.26 3.67 16.04
C TYR A 58 -15.07 3.67 14.75
N ALA A 59 -15.07 2.56 14.00
CA ALA A 59 -15.83 2.48 12.77
C ALA A 59 -17.32 2.46 13.08
N ARG A 60 -18.09 3.27 12.35
CA ARG A 60 -19.55 3.23 12.40
C ARG A 60 -20.09 1.99 11.69
N ASP A 61 -19.52 1.66 10.54
CA ASP A 61 -19.93 0.51 9.73
C ASP A 61 -18.73 -0.31 9.28
N VAL A 62 -18.88 -1.63 9.27
CA VAL A 62 -17.88 -2.60 8.80
C VAL A 62 -18.51 -3.53 7.79
N TRP A 63 -17.93 -3.63 6.59
CA TRP A 63 -18.34 -4.55 5.54
C TRP A 63 -17.26 -5.59 5.29
N LEU A 64 -17.69 -6.82 5.02
CA LEU A 64 -16.82 -7.96 4.76
C LEU A 64 -17.23 -8.62 3.45
N CYS A 65 -16.24 -8.84 2.59
CA CYS A 65 -16.41 -9.58 1.35
C CYS A 65 -15.48 -10.78 1.33
N PRO A 66 -15.96 -12.01 1.05
CA PRO A 66 -15.07 -13.13 0.79
C PRO A 66 -14.08 -12.76 -0.31
N ALA A 67 -12.79 -12.99 -0.08
CA ALA A 67 -11.75 -12.64 -1.05
C ALA A 67 -11.88 -13.48 -2.34
N ASP A 68 -12.43 -14.69 -2.26
CA ASP A 68 -12.73 -15.56 -3.40
C ASP A 68 -13.89 -15.05 -4.28
N GLU A 69 -14.75 -14.19 -3.74
CA GLU A 69 -15.86 -13.57 -4.47
C GLU A 69 -15.52 -12.14 -4.96
N THR A 70 -14.38 -11.60 -4.53
CA THR A 70 -13.95 -10.25 -4.88
C THR A 70 -13.10 -10.27 -6.15
N HIS A 71 -13.61 -9.66 -7.21
CA HIS A 71 -12.91 -9.56 -8.49
C HIS A 71 -12.30 -8.17 -8.69
N ARG A 72 -10.99 -8.13 -8.98
CA ARG A 72 -10.30 -6.89 -9.34
C ARG A 72 -10.18 -6.75 -10.86
N PHE A 73 -10.69 -5.65 -11.38
CA PHE A 73 -10.44 -5.20 -12.75
C PHE A 73 -9.51 -4.00 -12.70
N SER A 74 -8.41 -4.05 -13.44
CA SER A 74 -7.36 -3.03 -13.41
C SER A 74 -6.80 -2.83 -14.81
N THR A 75 -6.57 -1.58 -15.19
CA THR A 75 -5.85 -1.23 -16.42
C THR A 75 -4.33 -1.47 -16.30
N TYR A 76 -3.85 -1.70 -15.09
CA TYR A 76 -2.46 -2.04 -14.78
C TYR A 76 -2.38 -3.52 -14.41
N SER A 77 -1.40 -4.24 -14.99
CA SER A 77 -1.05 -5.58 -14.55
C SER A 77 -0.46 -5.51 -13.14
N LEU A 78 -0.90 -6.43 -12.28
CA LEU A 78 -0.22 -6.66 -11.02
C LEU A 78 0.98 -7.55 -11.35
N GLY A 79 2.19 -7.02 -11.21
CA GLY A 79 3.44 -7.65 -11.68
C GLY A 79 3.57 -9.13 -11.31
N ASP A 80 4.03 -9.90 -12.28
CA ASP A 80 4.50 -11.28 -12.21
C ASP A 80 5.86 -11.34 -11.47
N ASP A 81 5.94 -10.75 -10.29
CA ASP A 81 7.21 -10.66 -9.54
C ASP A 81 7.12 -11.60 -8.33
N GLY A 82 7.49 -12.88 -8.52
CA GLY A 82 7.75 -13.78 -7.38
C GLY A 82 7.48 -15.27 -7.57
N ALA A 83 7.54 -15.81 -8.79
CA ALA A 83 7.44 -17.25 -9.00
C ALA A 83 8.41 -17.77 -10.08
N GLU A 84 9.63 -17.24 -10.12
CA GLU A 84 10.76 -17.94 -10.75
C GLU A 84 11.85 -18.20 -9.72
N ASP A 85 12.08 -19.50 -9.55
CA ASP A 85 12.98 -20.14 -8.62
C ASP A 85 14.41 -19.58 -8.70
N ALA A 86 15.04 -19.63 -7.53
CA ALA A 86 16.49 -19.58 -7.38
C ALA A 86 17.16 -20.69 -8.22
N ALA A 87 17.56 -20.36 -9.45
CA ALA A 87 18.61 -21.07 -10.17
C ALA A 87 19.77 -20.08 -10.35
N GLY A 88 20.73 -20.17 -9.43
CA GLY A 88 21.98 -19.45 -9.59
C GLY A 88 22.75 -19.96 -10.80
N THR A 89 23.16 -19.04 -11.65
CA THR A 89 24.40 -19.13 -12.41
C THR A 89 25.04 -17.75 -12.36
N ASP A 90 26.07 -17.63 -11.52
CA ASP A 90 27.09 -16.60 -11.70
C ASP A 90 27.78 -16.87 -13.03
N GLU A 91 27.63 -15.97 -14.01
CA GLU A 91 28.56 -15.83 -15.12
C GLU A 91 28.51 -14.38 -15.64
N ASP A 92 29.55 -13.66 -15.24
CA ASP A 92 30.18 -12.48 -15.82
C ASP A 92 29.36 -11.24 -16.23
N ALA A 93 29.69 -10.16 -15.53
CA ALA A 93 29.43 -8.77 -15.88
C ALA A 93 30.11 -8.41 -17.22
N ASP A 94 29.38 -7.75 -18.13
CA ASP A 94 29.89 -6.53 -18.75
C ASP A 94 28.85 -5.73 -19.56
N ALA A 95 28.89 -4.43 -19.29
CA ALA A 95 28.61 -3.30 -20.18
C ALA A 95 27.17 -2.84 -20.56
N ARG A 96 26.80 -1.77 -19.86
CA ARG A 96 26.44 -0.43 -20.39
C ARG A 96 25.01 -0.17 -20.92
N GLY A 97 24.26 0.53 -20.06
CA GLY A 97 24.02 1.96 -20.31
C GLY A 97 22.61 2.35 -20.75
N THR A 98 21.82 2.87 -19.82
CA THR A 98 21.13 4.16 -20.01
C THR A 98 21.07 4.83 -18.64
N SER A 99 21.91 5.84 -18.46
CA SER A 99 21.84 6.76 -17.31
C SER A 99 20.53 7.52 -17.38
N GLU A 100 19.55 7.14 -16.55
CA GLU A 100 18.45 8.04 -16.25
C GLU A 100 18.96 9.10 -15.24
N PRO A 101 18.79 10.41 -15.53
CA PRO A 101 19.38 11.48 -14.74
C PRO A 101 18.70 11.55 -13.37
N ARG A 102 19.49 11.39 -12.30
CA ARG A 102 19.04 11.64 -10.93
C ARG A 102 18.84 13.14 -10.75
N VAL A 103 17.60 13.60 -10.87
CA VAL A 103 17.20 14.92 -10.38
C VAL A 103 17.11 14.81 -8.86
N TYR A 104 18.09 15.38 -8.17
CA TYR A 104 18.00 15.61 -6.73
C TYR A 104 17.29 16.95 -6.56
N GLU A 105 16.06 16.94 -6.03
CA GLU A 105 15.44 18.16 -5.52
C GLU A 105 16.13 18.52 -4.19
N GLU A 106 17.16 19.35 -4.27
CA GLU A 106 17.72 20.04 -3.12
C GLU A 106 16.80 21.21 -2.77
N THR A 107 16.07 21.07 -1.67
CA THR A 107 15.27 22.14 -1.07
C THR A 107 16.16 23.12 -0.31
N GLU A 108 16.36 24.33 -0.83
CA GLU A 108 16.62 25.50 0.01
C GLU A 108 15.75 26.68 -0.45
N GLY A 109 15.09 27.30 0.51
CA GLY A 109 13.99 28.23 0.30
C GLY A 109 14.39 29.69 0.09
N THR A 110 13.35 30.44 -0.24
CA THR A 110 13.16 31.88 -0.07
C THR A 110 13.62 32.78 -1.22
N PRO A 111 12.73 33.08 -2.18
CA PRO A 111 12.68 34.42 -2.74
C PRO A 111 11.90 35.33 -1.78
N ASP A 112 12.60 36.30 -1.18
CA ASP A 112 11.99 37.48 -0.59
C ASP A 112 11.25 38.23 -1.71
N GLY A 113 9.93 38.30 -1.59
CA GLY A 113 9.05 38.78 -2.66
C GLY A 113 7.68 39.15 -2.11
N SER A 114 7.67 40.04 -1.12
CA SER A 114 6.44 40.66 -0.60
C SER A 114 5.71 41.43 -1.72
N ALA A 115 4.70 40.81 -2.34
CA ALA A 115 3.54 41.54 -2.86
C ALA A 115 2.58 41.87 -1.68
N PRO A 116 1.52 42.70 -1.79
CA PRO A 116 0.97 43.37 -2.99
C PRO A 116 0.50 44.83 -2.75
N LYS A 117 0.20 45.57 -3.83
CA LYS A 117 -0.94 46.51 -3.82
C LYS A 117 -1.66 46.50 -5.17
N ALA A 118 -2.89 46.01 -5.12
CA ALA A 118 -3.92 46.15 -6.14
C ALA A 118 -4.41 47.61 -6.25
N ARG A 119 -4.62 48.09 -7.48
CA ARG A 119 -5.57 49.13 -7.89
C ARG A 119 -5.91 48.82 -9.37
N LYS A 120 -6.99 48.08 -9.63
CA LYS A 120 -8.35 48.56 -9.93
C LYS A 120 -8.42 49.35 -11.25
N ASP A 121 -8.86 48.61 -12.27
CA ASP A 121 -9.84 48.92 -13.32
C ASP A 121 -9.93 50.34 -13.91
N GLU A 122 -9.99 50.31 -15.25
CA GLU A 122 -10.86 51.09 -16.13
C GLU A 122 -10.36 52.45 -16.64
N ASP A 123 -9.84 52.39 -17.87
CA ASP A 123 -9.85 53.47 -18.86
C ASP A 123 -11.31 53.71 -19.31
N PRO A 124 -11.78 54.96 -19.44
CA PRO A 124 -11.90 55.44 -20.82
C PRO A 124 -11.68 56.95 -21.04
N ARG A 125 -11.00 57.20 -22.17
CA ARG A 125 -11.07 58.33 -23.13
C ARG A 125 -10.30 59.62 -22.85
#